data_AF-A0A964PS78-F1
#
_entry.id   AF-A0A964PS78-F1
#
_cell.length_a   1.000
_cell.length_b   1.000
_cell.length_c   1.000
_cell.angle_alpha   90.00
_cell.angle_beta   90.00
_cell.angle_gamma   90.00
#
_symmetry.space_group_name_H-M   'P 1'
#
loop_
_entity.id
_entity.type
_entity.pdbx_description
1 polymer ?
#
loop_
_entity_poly.entity_id
_entity_poly.type
_entity_poly.pdbx_seq_one_letter_code
_entity_poly.pdbx_strand_id
1 'polypeptide(L)'
;MGPFADGRVILKSWQVLPSVVAPAIMFILLFVLPLDMTMSRIFMSGQEHLEKSRLLAIIKLEGALFFALLLSWIPFFIKITSPVN
;
A
#
# COMPACT_ATOMS: atom_id res chain seq x y z
N MET A 1 -1.05 6.47 -16.67
CA MET A 1 0.11 7.25 -16.21
C MET A 1 -0.08 7.49 -14.72
N GLY A 2 0.52 6.68 -13.84
CA GLY A 2 0.45 6.92 -12.40
C GLY A 2 1.52 7.94 -11.98
N PRO A 3 1.25 8.88 -11.07
CA PRO A 3 2.12 10.03 -10.80
C PRO A 3 3.52 9.68 -10.26
N PHE A 4 3.76 8.43 -9.82
CA PHE A 4 4.97 8.06 -9.10
C PHE A 4 5.81 6.96 -9.76
N ALA A 5 5.50 6.47 -10.96
CA ALA A 5 6.19 5.32 -11.53
C ALA A 5 6.52 5.51 -13.01
N ASP A 6 7.40 6.48 -13.29
CA ASP A 6 7.76 6.85 -14.66
C ASP A 6 8.86 5.97 -15.30
N GLY A 7 9.41 4.99 -14.57
CA GLY A 7 10.29 3.96 -15.15
C GLY A 7 11.62 4.45 -15.77
N ARG A 8 11.93 5.75 -15.68
CA ARG A 8 13.23 6.32 -16.06
C ARG A 8 14.08 6.50 -14.81
N VAL A 9 15.22 5.80 -14.73
CA VAL A 9 16.21 5.98 -13.67
C VAL A 9 16.95 7.30 -13.91
N ILE A 10 16.37 8.40 -13.45
CA ILE A 10 16.97 9.74 -13.55
C ILE A 10 17.63 10.05 -12.20
N LEU A 11 18.96 9.88 -12.14
CA LEU A 11 19.84 10.17 -10.99
C LEU A 11 20.06 11.69 -10.79
N LYS A 12 19.03 12.52 -10.95
CA LYS A 12 19.09 13.97 -10.70
C LYS A 12 18.12 14.34 -9.58
N SER A 13 18.63 14.23 -8.35
CA SER A 13 18.23 14.82 -7.06
C SER A 13 16.78 14.74 -6.54
N TRP A 14 15.74 14.76 -7.37
CA TRP A 14 14.32 14.80 -6.93
C TRP A 14 13.44 13.69 -7.53
N GLN A 15 13.82 13.14 -8.70
CA GLN A 15 13.08 12.07 -9.38
C GLN A 15 13.45 10.64 -8.90
N VAL A 16 14.42 10.51 -7.98
CA VAL A 16 14.76 9.23 -7.34
C VAL A 16 13.65 8.75 -6.41
N LEU A 17 12.91 9.69 -5.80
CA LEU A 17 11.79 9.42 -4.89
C LEU A 17 10.69 8.55 -5.56
N PRO A 18 10.14 8.92 -6.72
CA PRO A 18 9.19 8.04 -7.42
C PRO A 18 9.85 6.79 -8.00
N SER A 19 11.12 6.86 -8.44
CA SER A 19 11.75 5.74 -9.16
C SER A 19 12.14 4.55 -8.28
N VAL A 20 12.65 4.78 -7.07
CA VAL A 20 13.26 3.71 -6.24
C VAL A 20 12.60 3.65 -4.86
N VAL A 21 12.30 4.81 -4.28
CA VAL A 21 11.74 4.90 -2.93
C VAL A 21 10.27 4.50 -2.93
N ALA A 22 9.48 4.94 -3.91
CA ALA A 22 8.07 4.59 -4.00
C ALA A 22 7.83 3.06 -4.13
N PRO A 23 8.56 2.30 -4.97
CA PRO A 23 8.46 0.84 -4.99
C PRO A 23 8.84 0.19 -3.65
N ALA A 24 9.92 0.65 -3.00
CA ALA A 24 10.34 0.12 -1.71
C ALA A 24 9.28 0.34 -0.62
N ILE A 25 8.73 1.56 -0.54
CA ILE A 25 7.65 1.89 0.41
C ILE A 25 6.40 1.08 0.10
N MET A 26 6.07 0.85 -1.18
CA MET A 26 4.94 0.01 -1.55
C MET A 26 5.07 -1.40 -1.00
N PHE A 27 6.22 -2.05 -1.16
CA PHE A 27 6.46 -3.37 -0.57
C PHE A 27 6.38 -3.35 0.96
N ILE A 28 6.92 -2.31 1.61
CA ILE A 28 6.80 -2.15 3.07
C ILE A 28 5.33 -2.08 3.47
N LEU A 29 4.54 -1.22 2.84
CA LEU A 29 3.11 -1.05 3.13
C LEU A 29 2.30 -2.32 2.83
N LEU A 30 2.67 -3.07 1.80
CA LEU A 30 2.04 -4.35 1.46
C LEU A 30 2.13 -5.37 2.61
N PHE A 31 3.23 -5.34 3.38
CA PHE A 31 3.41 -6.24 4.53
C PHE A 31 2.98 -5.63 5.86
N VAL A 32 3.14 -4.31 6.04
CA VAL A 32 2.76 -3.62 7.28
C VAL A 32 1.24 -3.57 7.45
N LEU A 33 0.47 -3.28 6.38
CA LEU A 33 -0.99 -3.14 6.50
C LEU A 33 -1.71 -4.44 6.94
N PRO A 34 -1.41 -5.63 6.41
CA PRO A 34 -1.98 -6.88 6.92
C PRO A 34 -1.55 -7.21 8.36
N LEU A 35 -0.32 -6.84 8.72
CA LEU A 35 0.21 -7.06 10.07
C LEU A 35 -0.52 -6.17 11.08
N ASP A 36 -0.79 -4.92 10.72
CA ASP A 36 -1.55 -3.96 11.53
C ASP A 36 -3.01 -4.39 11.70
N MET A 37 -3.66 -4.85 10.63
CA MET A 37 -5.01 -5.45 10.71
C MET A 37 -5.04 -6.66 11.64
N THR A 38 -3.99 -7.48 11.62
CA THR A 38 -3.90 -8.68 12.47
C THR A 38 -3.77 -8.28 13.94
N MET A 39 -2.95 -7.28 14.26
CA MET A 39 -2.85 -6.71 15.60
C MET A 39 -4.20 -6.12 16.05
N SER A 40 -4.84 -5.32 15.20
CA SER A 40 -6.18 -4.76 15.47
C SER A 40 -7.21 -5.84 15.74
N ARG A 41 -7.19 -6.97 15.01
CA ARG A 41 -8.07 -8.13 15.27
C ARG A 41 -7.75 -8.83 16.60
N ILE A 42 -6.47 -8.99 16.94
CA ILE A 42 -6.05 -9.58 18.22
C ILE A 42 -6.52 -8.71 19.39
N PHE A 43 -6.31 -7.40 19.33
CA PHE A 43 -6.79 -6.45 20.34
C PHE A 43 -8.32 -6.45 20.47
N MET A 44 -9.04 -6.63 19.36
CA MET A 44 -10.52 -6.67 19.37
C MET A 44 -11.09 -7.90 20.10
N SER A 45 -10.33 -8.99 20.21
CA SER A 45 -10.75 -10.23 20.88
C SER A 45 -11.02 -10.03 22.39
N GLY A 46 -10.34 -9.07 23.02
CA GLY A 46 -10.40 -8.85 24.48
C GLY A 46 -11.21 -7.64 24.95
N GLN A 47 -11.83 -6.86 24.05
CA GLN A 47 -12.45 -5.57 24.41
C GLN A 47 -13.99 -5.58 24.40
N GLU A 48 -14.60 -4.57 25.02
CA GLU A 48 -16.05 -4.42 25.17
C GLU A 48 -16.71 -3.85 23.87
N HIS A 49 -18.04 -3.96 23.74
CA HIS A 49 -18.76 -3.72 22.47
C HIS A 49 -18.53 -2.34 21.81
N LEU A 50 -18.34 -1.28 22.60
CA LEU A 50 -18.10 0.08 22.08
C LEU A 50 -16.74 0.21 21.40
N GLU A 51 -15.71 -0.40 21.96
CA GLU A 51 -14.35 -0.41 21.42
C GLU A 51 -14.25 -1.28 20.14
N LYS A 52 -15.03 -2.36 20.07
CA LYS A 52 -15.09 -3.23 18.88
C LYS A 52 -15.55 -2.48 17.62
N SER A 53 -16.53 -1.59 17.76
CA SER A 53 -17.05 -0.83 16.60
C SER A 53 -15.99 0.11 16.01
N ARG A 54 -15.20 0.76 16.88
CA ARG A 54 -14.07 1.60 16.48
C ARG A 54 -12.97 0.79 15.78
N LEU A 55 -12.60 -0.36 16.36
CA LEU A 55 -11.58 -1.25 15.78
C LEU A 55 -11.99 -1.82 14.42
N LEU A 56 -13.27 -2.17 14.23
CA LEU A 56 -13.80 -2.59 12.93
C LEU A 56 -13.72 -1.48 11.87
N ALA A 57 -13.95 -0.22 12.26
CA ALA A 57 -13.79 0.90 11.35
C ALA A 57 -12.33 1.08 10.92
N ILE A 58 -11.38 0.92 11.84
CA ILE A 58 -9.93 0.97 11.56
C ILE A 58 -9.55 -0.15 10.58
N ILE A 59 -9.92 -1.40 10.86
CA ILE A 59 -9.65 -2.54 9.97
C ILE A 59 -10.24 -2.31 8.57
N LYS A 60 -11.45 -1.74 8.48
CA LYS A 60 -12.09 -1.44 7.19
C LYS A 60 -11.37 -0.32 6.43
N LEU A 61 -10.89 0.70 7.14
CA LEU A 61 -10.10 1.80 6.57
C LEU A 61 -8.75 1.29 6.06
N GLU A 62 -8.02 0.51 6.86
CA GLU A 62 -6.78 -0.14 6.47
C GLU A 62 -7.00 -1.05 5.25
N GLY A 63 -8.13 -1.76 5.22
CA GLY A 63 -8.53 -2.61 4.11
C GLY A 63 -8.70 -1.80 2.83
N ALA A 64 -9.46 -0.71 2.91
CA ALA A 64 -9.64 0.21 1.81
C ALA A 64 -8.31 0.83 1.35
N LEU A 65 -7.43 1.19 2.28
CA LEU A 65 -6.09 1.73 1.98
C LEU A 65 -5.22 0.70 1.25
N PHE A 66 -5.26 -0.56 1.71
CA PHE A 66 -4.55 -1.67 1.08
C PHE A 66 -5.05 -1.92 -0.35
N PHE A 67 -6.38 -1.94 -0.56
CA PHE A 67 -6.94 -2.05 -1.91
C PHE A 67 -6.60 -0.85 -2.79
N ALA A 68 -6.68 0.37 -2.27
CA ALA A 68 -6.29 1.58 -3.00
C ALA A 68 -4.80 1.54 -3.39
N LEU A 69 -3.94 1.06 -2.49
CA LEU A 69 -2.53 0.83 -2.78
C LEU A 69 -2.38 -0.19 -3.92
N LEU A 70 -2.98 -1.38 -3.81
CA LEU A 70 -2.92 -2.38 -4.89
C LEU A 70 -3.39 -1.81 -6.23
N LEU A 71 -4.56 -1.16 -6.27
CA LEU A 71 -5.12 -0.55 -7.48
C LEU A 71 -4.21 0.54 -8.06
N SER A 72 -3.58 1.35 -7.21
CA SER A 72 -2.62 2.38 -7.65
C SER A 72 -1.39 1.79 -8.33
N TRP A 73 -1.02 0.54 -8.01
CA TRP A 73 0.17 -0.14 -8.53
C TRP A 73 -0.12 -1.16 -9.65
N ILE A 74 -1.37 -1.58 -9.85
CA ILE A 74 -1.80 -2.35 -11.04
C ILE A 74 -1.30 -1.76 -12.38
N PRO A 75 -1.47 -0.45 -12.67
CA PRO A 75 -1.01 0.11 -13.95
C PRO A 75 0.51 0.04 -14.12
N PHE A 76 1.27 -0.02 -13.02
CA PHE A 76 2.72 -0.23 -13.06
C PHE A 76 3.06 -1.68 -13.43
N PHE A 77 2.41 -2.66 -12.79
CA PHE A 77 2.63 -4.08 -13.09
C PHE A 77 2.25 -4.46 -14.52
N ILE A 78 1.18 -3.90 -15.07
CA ILE A 78 0.80 -4.14 -16.47
C ILE A 78 1.84 -3.57 -17.44
N LYS A 79 2.44 -2.41 -17.10
CA LYS A 79 3.43 -1.75 -17.95
C LYS A 79 4.77 -2.47 -17.97
N ILE A 80 5.19 -3.08 -16.86
CA ILE A 80 6.46 -3.83 -16.79
C ILE A 80 6.35 -5.23 -17.43
N THR A 81 5.16 -5.84 -17.40
CA THR A 81 4.93 -7.17 -18.01
C THR A 81 4.49 -7.11 -19.46
N SER A 82 4.08 -5.94 -19.99
CA SER A 82 3.84 -5.76 -21.43
C SER A 82 5.20 -5.67 -22.14
N PRO A 83 5.62 -6.69 -22.90
CA PRO A 83 6.83 -6.58 -23.70
C PRO A 83 6.63 -5.47 -24.73
N VAL A 84 7.54 -4.50 -24.73
CA VAL A 84 7.67 -3.53 -25.82
C VAL A 84 8.12 -4.33 -27.05
N ASN A 85 7.23 -4.45 -28.03
CA ASN A 85 7.63 -4.63 -29.44
C ASN A 85 8.07 -3.28 -29.99
#